data_AF-X6NPC6-F1
#
_entry.id   AF-X6NPC6-F1
#
_cell.length_a   1.000
_cell.length_b   1.000
_cell.length_c   1.000
_cell.angle_alpha   90.00
_cell.angle_beta   90.00
_cell.angle_gamma   90.00
#
_symmetry.space_group_name_H-M   'P 1'
#
loop_
_entity.id
_entity.type
_entity.pdbx_description
1 polymer ?
#
loop_
_entity_poly.entity_id
_entity_poly.type
_entity_poly.pdbx_seq_one_letter_code
_entity_poly.pdbx_strand_id
1 'polypeptide(L)'
;KKKKKKKKKKNNNNKWFTPDVWDAIFLGKDIPKDCKVPTDLITTMRKEFEYWYPLDLRVSGKDLIPNHLTMCLYNHAAIWKDDPRKWPLSFFANGHILIDKEKMSKQTGNFLTLNDTIKLYGADATRLALADAGDTLEDANFSKDVANSAVLKLTKLQTWIENTIESVSSLRDGPYSNLDKMFDNAINAAIIDTDVAYANMQFRQALGCGYYNLENAKNYYVTHVHGGPHNPVVTAITHLHSFLRIYVEQNRQGMTNILKEKKSFLFFFFFWSKENCVKSRHKKKKKKKNGIAWIYHQRNQKFELLQGIFIIVCLFFSPSSVAIGTYVHVLFFLYVIKKTRLETSHRFRQEYSKYESDRQRKKKKAKKLTPELENPANAAIVCVADSYKLFQEQTILALQELYDEKSNELTTQDWRAYLLKQKFLEESKDENLKPTVLRFANYLLAEILPQRKERTFDLKLPFNEYEFAASNVQFLMHGLDIQLSKVYVQKVIFICARCSTVFKTNKNNLSFIKH
;
A
#
# COMPACT_ATOMS: atom_id res chain seq x y z
N LYS A 1 -34.88 15.05 -62.35
CA LYS A 1 -33.93 13.91 -62.16
C LYS A 1 -32.52 14.14 -62.77
N LYS A 2 -32.36 14.69 -63.99
CA LYS A 2 -31.03 14.99 -64.60
C LYS A 2 -30.16 16.02 -63.84
N LYS A 3 -30.75 17.07 -63.24
CA LYS A 3 -30.03 18.04 -62.36
C LYS A 3 -29.54 17.43 -61.03
N LYS A 4 -30.27 16.48 -60.42
CA LYS A 4 -29.81 15.72 -59.24
C LYS A 4 -28.67 14.74 -59.58
N LYS A 5 -28.69 14.11 -60.77
CA LYS A 5 -27.55 13.29 -61.27
C LYS A 5 -26.31 14.15 -61.59
N LYS A 6 -26.46 15.36 -62.14
CA LYS A 6 -25.34 16.31 -62.36
C LYS A 6 -24.76 16.88 -61.05
N LYS A 7 -25.58 17.17 -60.03
CA LYS A 7 -25.09 17.56 -58.69
C LYS A 7 -24.39 16.40 -57.96
N LYS A 8 -24.85 15.15 -58.10
CA LYS A 8 -24.15 13.96 -57.55
C LYS A 8 -22.82 13.67 -58.27
N LYS A 9 -22.68 13.94 -59.58
CA LYS A 9 -21.41 13.76 -60.31
C LYS A 9 -20.36 14.84 -60.03
N LYS A 10 -20.72 16.02 -59.50
CA LYS A 10 -19.77 17.11 -59.22
C LYS A 10 -19.08 17.04 -57.84
N ASN A 11 -19.50 16.13 -56.96
CA ASN A 11 -18.93 16.03 -55.60
C ASN A 11 -17.90 14.89 -55.41
N ASN A 12 -17.45 14.24 -56.49
CA ASN A 12 -16.69 12.98 -56.38
C ASN A 12 -15.22 13.01 -56.83
N ASN A 13 -14.61 14.15 -57.17
CA ASN A 13 -13.27 14.18 -57.79
C ASN A 13 -12.14 14.82 -56.96
N ASN A 14 -12.27 14.97 -55.64
CA ASN A 14 -11.19 15.54 -54.82
C ASN A 14 -11.05 14.93 -53.42
N LYS A 15 -11.23 13.62 -53.28
CA LYS A 15 -10.95 12.94 -52.01
C LYS A 15 -9.49 12.51 -51.99
N TRP A 16 -8.71 13.13 -51.11
CA TRP A 16 -7.32 12.75 -50.83
C TRP A 16 -7.26 11.35 -50.23
N PHE A 17 -8.19 11.02 -49.32
CA PHE A 17 -8.31 9.70 -48.72
C PHE A 17 -9.49 8.92 -49.33
N THR A 18 -9.18 8.02 -50.26
CA THR A 18 -10.13 7.03 -50.79
C THR A 18 -10.13 5.76 -49.93
N PRO A 19 -11.13 4.87 -50.07
CA PRO A 19 -11.12 3.58 -49.39
C PRO A 19 -9.82 2.81 -49.60
N ASP A 20 -9.27 2.79 -50.81
CA ASP A 20 -8.03 2.07 -51.10
C ASP A 20 -6.81 2.66 -50.36
N VAL A 21 -6.79 3.97 -50.10
CA VAL A 21 -5.75 4.60 -49.27
C VAL A 21 -5.89 4.16 -47.81
N TRP A 22 -7.12 4.05 -47.30
CA TRP A 22 -7.35 3.54 -45.94
C TRP A 22 -7.04 2.06 -45.81
N ASP A 23 -7.38 1.25 -46.80
CA ASP A 23 -7.02 -0.16 -46.87
C ASP A 23 -5.49 -0.34 -46.90
N ALA A 24 -4.78 0.53 -47.62
CA ALA A 24 -3.34 0.55 -47.58
C ALA A 24 -2.81 0.86 -46.17
N ILE A 25 -3.40 1.80 -45.43
CA ILE A 25 -2.93 2.17 -44.09
C ILE A 25 -3.27 1.09 -43.04
N PHE A 26 -4.51 0.61 -43.01
CA PHE A 26 -5.05 -0.20 -41.90
C PHE A 26 -5.11 -1.70 -42.18
N LEU A 27 -5.17 -2.11 -43.45
CA LEU A 27 -5.24 -3.52 -43.86
C LEU A 27 -3.93 -4.00 -44.52
N GLY A 28 -2.93 -3.13 -44.65
CA GLY A 28 -1.63 -3.48 -45.23
C GLY A 28 -1.64 -3.73 -46.74
N LYS A 29 -2.70 -3.31 -47.46
CA LYS A 29 -2.80 -3.49 -48.92
C LYS A 29 -1.80 -2.60 -49.67
N ASP A 30 -1.63 -2.86 -50.97
CA ASP A 30 -0.77 -2.04 -51.83
C ASP A 30 -1.25 -0.59 -51.92
N ILE A 31 -0.29 0.33 -52.04
CA ILE A 31 -0.58 1.77 -52.16
C ILE A 31 -1.16 2.04 -53.56
N PRO A 32 -2.32 2.72 -53.68
CA PRO A 32 -2.93 3.00 -54.97
C PRO A 32 -2.02 3.85 -55.87
N LYS A 33 -1.87 3.47 -57.15
CA LYS A 33 -1.01 4.19 -58.10
C LYS A 33 -1.49 5.61 -58.39
N ASP A 34 -2.81 5.82 -58.42
CA ASP A 34 -3.43 7.13 -58.70
C ASP A 34 -3.70 7.95 -57.43
N CYS A 35 -2.92 7.73 -56.37
CA CYS A 35 -3.10 8.40 -55.10
C CYS A 35 -2.57 9.85 -55.13
N LYS A 36 -3.37 10.79 -54.59
CA LYS A 36 -2.96 12.19 -54.39
C LYS A 36 -2.15 12.40 -53.11
N VAL A 37 -2.15 11.42 -52.20
CA VAL A 37 -1.42 11.47 -50.93
C VAL A 37 -0.01 10.93 -51.18
N PRO A 38 1.06 11.62 -50.72
CA PRO A 38 2.43 11.14 -50.87
C PRO A 38 2.62 9.74 -50.28
N THR A 39 3.27 8.86 -51.03
CA THR A 39 3.55 7.46 -50.64
C THR A 39 4.32 7.38 -49.33
N ASP A 40 5.24 8.31 -49.08
CA ASP A 40 6.00 8.39 -47.83
C ASP A 40 5.11 8.67 -46.63
N LEU A 41 4.08 9.51 -46.80
CA LEU A 41 3.12 9.82 -45.75
C LEU A 41 2.23 8.61 -45.44
N ILE A 42 1.73 7.91 -46.46
CA ILE A 42 0.95 6.67 -46.29
C ILE A 42 1.77 5.61 -45.55
N THR A 43 3.03 5.45 -45.94
CA THR A 43 3.95 4.50 -45.30
C THR A 43 4.20 4.86 -43.84
N THR A 44 4.33 6.16 -43.54
CA THR A 44 4.47 6.65 -42.16
C THR A 44 3.20 6.39 -41.35
N MET A 45 2.02 6.70 -41.90
CA MET A 45 0.73 6.44 -41.25
C MET A 45 0.51 4.95 -40.97
N ARG A 46 0.89 4.07 -41.91
CA ARG A 46 0.84 2.62 -41.72
C ARG A 46 1.75 2.19 -40.57
N LYS A 47 3.00 2.67 -40.54
CA LYS A 47 3.95 2.35 -39.46
C LYS A 47 3.45 2.79 -38.09
N GLU A 48 2.89 4.00 -37.99
CA GLU A 48 2.29 4.48 -36.74
C GLU A 48 1.12 3.59 -36.31
N PHE A 49 0.22 3.23 -37.23
CA PHE A 49 -0.88 2.32 -36.92
C PHE A 49 -0.38 0.94 -36.48
N GLU A 50 0.53 0.32 -37.21
CA GLU A 50 1.09 -0.99 -36.89
C GLU A 50 1.88 -1.01 -35.58
N TYR A 51 2.42 0.13 -35.16
CA TYR A 51 3.11 0.29 -33.88
C TYR A 51 2.14 0.42 -32.71
N TRP A 52 1.11 1.28 -32.82
CA TRP A 52 0.19 1.58 -31.72
C TRP A 52 -0.97 0.59 -31.57
N TYR A 53 -1.27 -0.24 -32.57
CA TYR A 53 -2.29 -1.28 -32.46
C TYR A 53 -1.68 -2.61 -32.01
N PRO A 54 -2.40 -3.42 -31.22
CA PRO A 54 -3.83 -3.29 -30.85
C PRO A 54 -4.13 -2.24 -29.77
N LEU A 55 -5.42 -1.97 -29.57
CA LEU A 55 -5.88 -1.18 -28.43
C LEU A 55 -5.65 -1.94 -27.12
N ASP A 56 -4.60 -1.56 -26.38
CA ASP A 56 -4.22 -2.23 -25.11
C ASP A 56 -5.34 -2.16 -24.07
N LEU A 57 -5.92 -0.98 -23.86
CA LEU A 57 -6.91 -0.72 -22.82
C LEU A 57 -7.95 0.31 -23.27
N ARG A 58 -9.23 -0.03 -23.10
CA ARG A 58 -10.35 0.89 -23.25
C ARG A 58 -11.08 1.07 -21.93
N VAL A 59 -11.04 2.29 -21.38
CA VAL A 59 -11.75 2.66 -20.15
C VAL A 59 -13.09 3.33 -20.46
N SER A 60 -14.16 2.94 -19.77
CA SER A 60 -15.48 3.55 -19.97
C SER A 60 -16.46 3.36 -18.81
N GLY A 61 -17.58 4.09 -18.83
CA GLY A 61 -18.70 3.84 -17.93
C GLY A 61 -19.43 2.54 -18.28
N LYS A 62 -20.00 1.88 -17.27
CA LYS A 62 -20.77 0.64 -17.41
C LYS A 62 -21.97 0.75 -18.35
N ASP A 63 -22.51 1.95 -18.55
CA ASP A 63 -23.60 2.26 -19.47
C ASP A 63 -23.26 1.98 -20.94
N LEU A 64 -21.97 2.01 -21.30
CA LEU A 64 -21.52 1.77 -22.67
C LEU A 64 -21.28 0.28 -23.00
N ILE A 65 -21.34 -0.60 -22.00
CA ILE A 65 -21.19 -2.05 -22.19
C ILE A 65 -22.19 -2.59 -23.22
N PRO A 66 -23.52 -2.42 -23.06
CA PRO A 66 -24.51 -3.01 -23.97
C PRO A 66 -24.53 -2.36 -25.37
N ASN A 67 -23.79 -1.27 -25.60
CA ASN A 67 -23.78 -0.54 -26.86
C ASN A 67 -22.36 -0.37 -27.43
N HIS A 68 -21.67 0.74 -27.16
CA HIS A 68 -20.43 1.14 -27.79
C HIS A 68 -19.30 0.13 -27.55
N LEU A 69 -19.15 -0.43 -26.34
CA LEU A 69 -18.09 -1.41 -26.08
C LEU A 69 -18.36 -2.72 -26.83
N THR A 70 -19.62 -3.16 -26.88
CA THR A 70 -20.03 -4.31 -27.69
C THR A 70 -19.82 -4.04 -29.18
N MET A 71 -20.26 -2.89 -29.68
CA MET A 71 -20.04 -2.47 -31.08
C MET A 71 -18.56 -2.32 -31.42
N CYS A 72 -17.72 -1.90 -30.46
CA CYS A 72 -16.27 -1.81 -30.64
C CYS A 72 -15.71 -3.19 -31.01
N LEU A 73 -16.07 -4.24 -30.27
CA LEU A 73 -15.66 -5.61 -30.56
C LEU A 73 -16.14 -6.08 -31.93
N TYR A 74 -17.43 -5.89 -32.25
CA TYR A 74 -17.99 -6.28 -33.55
C TYR A 74 -17.29 -5.59 -34.73
N ASN A 75 -17.05 -4.27 -34.64
CA ASN A 75 -16.39 -3.53 -35.72
C ASN A 75 -14.93 -3.95 -35.89
N HIS A 76 -14.18 -4.19 -34.80
CA HIS A 76 -12.80 -4.66 -34.90
C HIS A 76 -12.72 -6.05 -35.51
N ALA A 77 -13.59 -6.97 -35.08
CA ALA A 77 -13.68 -8.32 -35.64
C ALA A 77 -14.11 -8.30 -37.11
N ALA A 78 -14.99 -7.37 -37.53
CA ALA A 78 -15.42 -7.27 -38.93
C ALA A 78 -14.33 -6.69 -39.85
N ILE A 79 -13.60 -5.68 -39.40
CA ILE A 79 -12.55 -5.01 -40.20
C ILE A 79 -11.28 -5.87 -40.27
N TRP A 80 -10.82 -6.40 -39.13
CA TRP A 80 -9.60 -7.20 -39.01
C TRP A 80 -9.92 -8.66 -38.71
N LYS A 81 -10.87 -9.23 -39.46
CA LYS A 81 -11.31 -10.63 -39.31
C LYS A 81 -10.16 -11.65 -39.45
N ASP A 82 -9.19 -11.33 -40.31
CA ASP A 82 -8.05 -12.20 -40.65
C ASP A 82 -6.80 -11.87 -39.79
N ASP A 83 -6.88 -10.87 -38.92
CA ASP A 83 -5.76 -10.50 -38.02
C ASP A 83 -6.26 -10.21 -36.59
N PRO A 84 -6.51 -11.26 -35.78
CA PRO A 84 -6.94 -11.11 -34.39
C PRO A 84 -5.97 -10.35 -33.50
N ARG A 85 -4.69 -10.21 -33.90
CA ARG A 85 -3.70 -9.41 -33.14
C ARG A 85 -4.04 -7.92 -33.12
N LYS A 86 -4.94 -7.46 -34.00
CA LYS A 86 -5.43 -6.08 -34.03
C LYS A 86 -6.71 -5.87 -33.22
N TRP A 87 -7.23 -6.91 -32.57
CA TRP A 87 -8.43 -6.79 -31.73
C TRP A 87 -8.09 -6.14 -30.38
N PRO A 88 -9.02 -5.43 -29.74
CA PRO A 88 -8.78 -4.81 -28.43
C PRO A 88 -8.38 -5.86 -27.38
N LEU A 89 -7.35 -5.56 -26.59
CA LEU A 89 -6.81 -6.50 -25.60
C LEU A 89 -7.58 -6.47 -24.28
N SER A 90 -7.96 -5.30 -23.81
CA SER A 90 -8.66 -5.16 -22.53
C SER A 90 -9.65 -4.00 -22.46
N PHE A 91 -10.65 -4.15 -21.60
CA PHE A 91 -11.64 -3.15 -21.26
C PHE A 91 -11.71 -3.00 -19.75
N PHE A 92 -11.80 -1.76 -19.27
CA PHE A 92 -12.09 -1.46 -17.87
C PHE A 92 -13.37 -0.64 -17.80
N ALA A 93 -14.37 -1.15 -17.10
CA ALA A 93 -15.66 -0.48 -16.93
C ALA A 93 -15.86 -0.02 -15.48
N ASN A 94 -16.15 1.27 -15.30
CA ASN A 94 -16.43 1.87 -13.99
C ASN A 94 -17.91 2.21 -13.82
N GLY A 95 -18.37 2.33 -12.57
CA GLY A 95 -19.71 2.83 -12.26
C GLY A 95 -19.88 4.32 -12.57
N HIS A 96 -21.11 4.82 -12.39
CA HIS A 96 -21.39 6.25 -12.55
C HIS A 96 -20.81 7.05 -11.38
N ILE A 97 -20.53 8.33 -11.61
CA ILE A 97 -20.06 9.23 -10.55
C ILE A 97 -21.26 9.85 -9.83
N LEU A 98 -21.31 9.64 -8.52
CA LEU A 98 -22.15 10.37 -7.56
C LEU A 98 -21.37 11.56 -6.99
N ILE A 99 -22.07 12.59 -6.54
CA ILE A 99 -21.49 13.69 -5.77
C ILE A 99 -22.12 13.68 -4.38
N ASP A 100 -21.31 13.50 -3.34
CA ASP A 100 -21.75 13.39 -1.94
C ASP A 100 -22.89 12.37 -1.75
N LYS A 101 -22.76 11.21 -2.42
CA LYS A 101 -23.68 10.05 -2.44
C LYS A 101 -25.01 10.30 -3.15
N GLU A 102 -25.16 11.43 -3.82
CA GLU A 102 -26.35 11.74 -4.60
C GLU A 102 -26.07 11.71 -6.11
N LYS A 103 -27.11 11.45 -6.89
CA LYS A 103 -27.04 11.51 -8.35
C LYS A 103 -26.78 12.93 -8.81
N MET A 104 -25.85 13.07 -9.74
CA MET A 104 -25.52 14.36 -10.32
C MET A 104 -26.72 14.89 -11.13
N SER A 105 -27.26 16.05 -10.75
CA SER A 105 -28.38 16.67 -11.44
C SER A 105 -28.28 18.19 -11.42
N LYS A 106 -28.45 18.81 -12.59
CA LYS A 106 -28.49 20.27 -12.71
C LYS A 106 -29.71 20.87 -12.00
N GLN A 107 -30.82 20.12 -11.91
CA GLN A 107 -32.07 20.60 -11.31
C GLN A 107 -32.01 20.65 -9.78
N THR A 108 -31.30 19.71 -9.14
CA THR A 108 -31.11 19.70 -7.69
C THR A 108 -29.97 20.61 -7.23
N GLY A 109 -29.23 21.23 -8.16
CA GLY A 109 -28.04 22.03 -7.89
C GLY A 109 -26.79 21.21 -7.54
N ASN A 110 -26.91 19.88 -7.40
CA ASN A 110 -25.77 19.00 -7.12
C ASN A 110 -25.10 18.53 -8.42
N PHE A 111 -24.45 19.48 -9.09
CA PHE A 111 -23.74 19.27 -10.35
C PHE A 111 -22.42 20.05 -10.34
N LEU A 112 -21.32 19.37 -10.66
CA LEU A 112 -20.00 19.99 -10.79
C LEU A 112 -19.45 19.70 -12.17
N THR A 113 -19.07 20.74 -12.91
CA THR A 113 -18.26 20.55 -14.11
C THR A 113 -16.80 20.30 -13.74
N LEU A 114 -16.03 19.73 -14.66
CA LEU A 114 -14.58 19.59 -14.49
C LEU A 114 -13.91 20.95 -14.20
N ASN A 115 -14.30 22.00 -14.93
CA ASN A 115 -13.73 23.33 -14.78
C ASN A 115 -14.06 23.93 -13.41
N ASP A 116 -15.29 23.76 -12.92
CA ASP A 116 -15.69 24.24 -11.61
C ASP A 116 -14.94 23.49 -10.50
N THR A 117 -14.83 22.17 -10.64
CA THR A 117 -14.11 21.32 -9.68
C THR A 117 -12.62 21.72 -9.58
N ILE A 118 -11.97 21.97 -10.73
CA ILE A 118 -10.59 22.45 -10.78
C ILE A 118 -10.45 23.85 -10.16
N LYS A 119 -11.41 24.75 -10.39
CA LYS A 119 -11.38 26.10 -9.78
C LYS A 119 -11.58 26.06 -8.26
N LEU A 120 -12.40 25.13 -7.76
CA LEU A 120 -12.69 24.99 -6.34
C LEU A 120 -11.55 24.32 -5.57
N TYR A 121 -10.98 23.24 -6.10
CA TYR A 121 -10.04 22.40 -5.36
C TYR A 121 -8.62 22.35 -5.96
N GLY A 122 -8.42 22.88 -7.17
CA GLY A 122 -7.22 22.62 -7.95
C GLY A 122 -7.25 21.26 -8.64
N ALA A 123 -6.41 21.08 -9.65
CA ALA A 123 -6.36 19.84 -10.43
C ALA A 123 -5.94 18.63 -9.57
N ASP A 124 -5.01 18.83 -8.65
CA ASP A 124 -4.33 17.73 -7.94
C ASP A 124 -5.20 17.15 -6.83
N ALA A 125 -5.83 18.01 -6.02
CA ALA A 125 -6.80 17.57 -5.02
C ALA A 125 -8.04 16.93 -5.67
N THR A 126 -8.47 17.44 -6.84
CA THR A 126 -9.55 16.84 -7.63
C THR A 126 -9.17 15.43 -8.07
N ARG A 127 -7.97 15.22 -8.61
CA ARG A 127 -7.50 13.90 -9.05
C ARG A 127 -7.34 12.93 -7.88
N LEU A 128 -6.87 13.40 -6.73
CA LEU A 128 -6.77 12.59 -5.52
C LEU A 128 -8.17 12.13 -5.06
N ALA A 129 -9.14 13.04 -5.01
CA ALA A 129 -10.52 12.72 -4.66
C ALA A 129 -11.18 11.77 -5.68
N LEU A 130 -10.87 11.90 -6.98
CA LEU A 130 -11.34 10.98 -8.02
C LEU A 130 -10.71 9.58 -7.89
N ALA A 131 -9.43 9.49 -7.53
CA ALA A 131 -8.78 8.20 -7.26
C ALA A 131 -9.38 7.50 -6.03
N ASP A 132 -9.82 8.27 -5.03
CA ASP A 132 -10.49 7.75 -3.83
C ASP A 132 -11.97 7.37 -4.06
N ALA A 133 -12.60 7.88 -5.12
CA ALA A 133 -14.03 7.80 -5.34
C ALA A 133 -14.55 6.37 -5.57
N GLY A 134 -13.77 5.54 -6.26
CA GLY A 134 -14.12 4.15 -6.53
C GLY A 134 -13.50 3.62 -7.82
N ASP A 135 -13.12 2.34 -7.78
CA ASP A 135 -12.40 1.61 -8.82
C ASP A 135 -13.10 0.28 -9.19
N THR A 136 -14.42 0.22 -8.98
CA THR A 136 -15.26 -0.96 -9.30
C THR A 136 -16.39 -0.60 -10.28
N LEU A 137 -17.20 -1.60 -10.66
CA LEU A 137 -18.43 -1.42 -11.44
C LEU A 137 -19.55 -0.73 -10.65
N GLU A 138 -19.45 -0.70 -9.32
CA GLU A 138 -20.37 0.06 -8.48
C GLU A 138 -20.15 1.57 -8.66
N ASP A 139 -21.21 2.34 -8.41
CA ASP A 139 -21.15 3.79 -8.59
C ASP A 139 -20.08 4.41 -7.65
N ALA A 140 -19.17 5.16 -8.26
CA ALA A 140 -18.09 5.84 -7.56
C ALA A 140 -18.62 7.13 -6.92
N ASN A 141 -18.09 7.50 -5.76
CA ASN A 141 -18.57 8.68 -5.04
C ASN A 141 -17.49 9.76 -4.94
N PHE A 142 -17.67 10.87 -5.66
CA PHE A 142 -16.87 12.06 -5.46
C PHE A 142 -17.37 12.80 -4.20
N SER A 143 -16.57 12.82 -3.15
CA SER A 143 -16.86 13.55 -1.92
C SER A 143 -16.17 14.91 -1.91
N LYS A 144 -16.97 15.98 -1.76
CA LYS A 144 -16.43 17.35 -1.62
C LYS A 144 -15.56 17.49 -0.37
N ASP A 145 -15.91 16.80 0.72
CA ASP A 145 -15.13 16.78 1.95
C ASP A 145 -13.76 16.13 1.75
N VAL A 146 -13.69 15.02 0.99
CA VAL A 146 -12.43 14.39 0.63
C VAL A 146 -11.58 15.33 -0.22
N ALA A 147 -12.18 16.01 -1.21
CA ALA A 147 -11.47 16.99 -2.04
C ALA A 147 -10.93 18.17 -1.20
N ASN A 148 -11.72 18.73 -0.30
CA ASN A 148 -11.28 19.77 0.65
C ASN A 148 -10.14 19.29 1.54
N SER A 149 -10.26 18.08 2.10
CA SER A 149 -9.21 17.47 2.92
C SER A 149 -7.93 17.24 2.12
N ALA A 150 -8.05 16.85 0.85
CA ALA A 150 -6.93 16.62 -0.04
C ALA A 150 -6.12 17.89 -0.29
N VAL A 151 -6.77 19.05 -0.47
CA VAL A 151 -6.08 20.36 -0.58
C VAL A 151 -5.17 20.57 0.64
N LEU A 152 -5.72 20.43 1.85
CA LEU A 152 -4.97 20.63 3.09
C LEU A 152 -3.82 19.63 3.24
N LYS A 153 -4.06 18.36 2.93
CA LYS A 153 -3.04 17.29 3.06
C LYS A 153 -1.90 17.49 2.06
N LEU A 154 -2.19 17.86 0.81
CA LEU A 154 -1.17 18.13 -0.21
C LEU A 154 -0.34 19.37 0.13
N THR A 155 -0.97 20.45 0.61
CA THR A 155 -0.24 21.64 1.06
C THR A 155 0.66 21.33 2.24
N LYS A 156 0.18 20.59 3.25
CA LYS A 156 1.00 20.15 4.40
C LYS A 156 2.18 19.29 3.96
N LEU A 157 1.95 18.38 3.02
CA LEU A 157 3.02 17.54 2.47
C LEU A 157 4.06 18.39 1.74
N GLN A 158 3.63 19.36 0.92
CA GLN A 158 4.55 20.28 0.25
C GLN A 158 5.42 21.05 1.25
N THR A 159 4.80 21.70 2.25
CA THR A 159 5.54 22.43 3.28
C THR A 159 6.49 21.51 4.04
N TRP A 160 6.08 20.28 4.34
CA TRP A 160 6.94 19.30 5.00
C TRP A 160 8.17 18.94 4.14
N ILE A 161 7.98 18.74 2.82
CA ILE A 161 9.07 18.47 1.88
C ILE A 161 10.04 19.66 1.82
N GLU A 162 9.52 20.88 1.68
CA GLU A 162 10.32 22.12 1.64
C GLU A 162 11.17 22.27 2.91
N ASN A 163 10.54 22.19 4.09
CA ASN A 163 11.24 22.27 5.38
C ASN A 163 12.28 21.16 5.54
N THR A 164 11.98 19.95 5.06
CA THR A 164 12.89 18.81 5.11
C THR A 164 14.13 19.07 4.25
N ILE A 165 13.96 19.64 3.06
CA ILE A 165 15.06 19.98 2.15
C ILE A 165 15.96 21.06 2.76
N GLU A 166 15.37 22.06 3.41
CA GLU A 166 16.12 23.12 4.09
C GLU A 166 16.90 22.60 5.30
N SER A 167 16.38 21.58 5.98
CA SER A 167 16.97 20.99 7.19
C SER A 167 17.79 19.71 6.93
N VAL A 168 18.11 19.35 5.69
CA VAL A 168 18.86 18.11 5.37
C VAL A 168 20.19 18.04 6.15
N SER A 169 20.88 19.16 6.33
CA SER A 169 22.15 19.23 7.05
C SER A 169 22.04 18.98 8.55
N SER A 170 20.85 19.12 9.14
CA SER A 170 20.59 18.86 10.57
C SER A 170 19.98 17.48 10.83
N LEU A 171 19.71 16.69 9.79
CA LEU A 171 19.24 15.31 9.91
C LEU A 171 20.36 14.40 10.43
N ARG A 172 19.97 13.36 11.17
CA ARG A 172 20.92 12.41 11.74
C ARG A 172 21.53 11.54 10.64
N ASP A 173 22.85 11.38 10.70
CA ASP A 173 23.62 10.41 9.91
C ASP A 173 24.22 9.32 10.82
N GLY A 174 24.34 8.09 10.32
CA GLY A 174 24.97 6.98 11.06
C GLY A 174 24.31 5.61 10.83
N PRO A 175 24.50 4.64 11.74
CA PRO A 175 23.83 3.35 11.65
C PRO A 175 22.32 3.50 11.91
N TYR A 176 21.52 2.68 11.23
CA TYR A 176 20.07 2.69 11.36
C TYR A 176 19.64 2.26 12.77
N SER A 177 18.80 3.09 13.39
CA SER A 177 18.04 2.71 14.57
C SER A 177 17.01 1.62 14.21
N ASN A 178 16.46 0.93 15.22
CA ASN A 178 15.38 -0.03 14.96
C ASN A 178 14.16 0.63 14.32
N LEU A 179 13.85 1.87 14.67
CA LEU A 179 12.77 2.65 14.05
C LEU A 179 13.07 3.02 12.60
N ASP A 180 14.34 3.33 12.29
CA ASP A 180 14.77 3.63 10.92
C ASP A 180 14.56 2.40 10.02
N LYS A 181 14.98 1.21 10.50
CA LYS A 181 14.75 -0.06 9.79
C LYS A 181 13.28 -0.39 9.61
N MET A 182 12.47 -0.17 10.65
CA MET A 182 11.03 -0.41 10.58
C MET A 182 10.34 0.53 9.58
N PHE A 183 10.75 1.80 9.53
CA PHE A 183 10.16 2.75 8.60
C PHE A 183 10.64 2.52 7.16
N ASP A 184 11.92 2.23 6.94
CA ASP A 184 12.47 1.83 5.63
C ASP A 184 11.71 0.61 5.07
N ASN A 185 11.41 -0.37 5.92
CA ASN A 185 10.57 -1.49 5.52
C ASN A 185 9.12 -1.12 5.22
N ALA A 186 8.54 -0.18 5.97
CA ALA A 186 7.20 0.31 5.68
C ALA A 186 7.15 1.02 4.32
N ILE A 187 8.22 1.74 3.94
CA ILE A 187 8.38 2.35 2.61
C ILE A 187 8.42 1.26 1.55
N ASN A 188 9.28 0.25 1.71
CA ASN A 188 9.40 -0.85 0.74
C ASN A 188 8.09 -1.63 0.57
N ALA A 189 7.39 -1.93 1.66
CA ALA A 189 6.08 -2.59 1.61
C ALA A 189 5.04 -1.73 0.88
N ALA A 190 4.98 -0.43 1.18
CA ALA A 190 4.08 0.48 0.51
C ALA A 190 4.36 0.55 -1.00
N ILE A 191 5.62 0.55 -1.43
CA ILE A 191 5.98 0.53 -2.86
C ILE A 191 5.42 -0.72 -3.54
N ILE A 192 5.66 -1.91 -2.96
CA ILE A 192 5.20 -3.19 -3.53
C ILE A 192 3.67 -3.24 -3.59
N ASP A 193 3.00 -2.92 -2.49
CA ASP A 193 1.53 -2.95 -2.42
C ASP A 193 0.91 -1.95 -3.41
N THR A 194 1.54 -0.79 -3.59
CA THR A 194 1.08 0.24 -4.53
C THR A 194 1.28 -0.20 -5.98
N ASP A 195 2.41 -0.85 -6.30
CA ASP A 195 2.68 -1.38 -7.65
C ASP A 195 1.67 -2.47 -8.03
N VAL A 196 1.38 -3.40 -7.11
CA VAL A 196 0.34 -4.41 -7.31
C VAL A 196 -1.03 -3.78 -7.52
N ALA A 197 -1.38 -2.76 -6.72
CA ALA A 197 -2.66 -2.07 -6.88
C ALA A 197 -2.75 -1.33 -8.22
N TYR A 198 -1.68 -0.68 -8.68
CA TYR A 198 -1.64 -0.03 -10.00
C TYR A 198 -1.75 -1.04 -11.15
N ALA A 199 -1.04 -2.17 -11.07
CA ALA A 199 -1.11 -3.24 -12.07
C ALA A 199 -2.54 -3.80 -12.22
N ASN A 200 -3.29 -3.85 -11.12
CA ASN A 200 -4.69 -4.29 -11.10
C ASN A 200 -5.70 -3.15 -11.34
N MET A 201 -5.25 -1.92 -11.63
CA MET A 201 -6.09 -0.73 -11.78
C MET A 201 -6.97 -0.39 -10.55
N GLN A 202 -6.51 -0.78 -9.35
CA GLN A 202 -7.19 -0.52 -8.07
C GLN A 202 -6.68 0.81 -7.48
N PHE A 203 -7.06 1.92 -8.09
CA PHE A 203 -6.54 3.25 -7.75
C PHE A 203 -6.86 3.70 -6.31
N ARG A 204 -7.98 3.27 -5.74
CA ARG A 204 -8.33 3.58 -4.35
C ARG A 204 -7.42 2.84 -3.39
N GLN A 205 -7.14 1.57 -3.69
CA GLN A 205 -6.19 0.77 -2.92
C GLN A 205 -4.76 1.33 -3.05
N ALA A 206 -4.34 1.73 -4.25
CA ALA A 206 -3.06 2.36 -4.51
C ALA A 206 -2.89 3.65 -3.67
N LEU A 207 -3.93 4.48 -3.58
CA LEU A 207 -3.94 5.67 -2.73
C LEU A 207 -3.89 5.29 -1.23
N GLY A 208 -4.63 4.25 -0.83
CA GLY A 208 -4.62 3.70 0.52
C GLY A 208 -3.23 3.31 1.00
N CYS A 209 -2.53 2.48 0.24
CA CYS A 209 -1.20 1.99 0.61
C CYS A 209 -0.08 3.02 0.34
N GLY A 210 -0.05 3.60 -0.85
CA GLY A 210 1.02 4.49 -1.31
C GLY A 210 0.99 5.88 -0.69
N TYR A 211 -0.18 6.39 -0.30
CA TYR A 211 -0.30 7.73 0.28
C TYR A 211 -0.72 7.68 1.75
N TYR A 212 -1.93 7.19 2.07
CA TYR A 212 -2.47 7.32 3.43
C TYR A 212 -1.69 6.49 4.46
N ASN A 213 -1.43 5.21 4.18
CA ASN A 213 -0.68 4.34 5.08
C ASN A 213 0.78 4.79 5.21
N LEU A 214 1.37 5.25 4.12
CA LEU A 214 2.73 5.75 4.09
C LEU A 214 2.89 7.04 4.89
N GLU A 215 1.95 8.00 4.73
CA GLU A 215 1.92 9.24 5.50
C GLU A 215 1.72 8.96 7.00
N ASN A 216 0.87 8.00 7.36
CA ASN A 216 0.71 7.54 8.74
C ASN A 216 2.01 6.92 9.29
N ALA A 217 2.70 6.10 8.49
CA ALA A 217 3.99 5.52 8.87
C ALA A 217 5.07 6.59 9.05
N LYS A 218 5.10 7.60 8.16
CA LYS A 218 6.01 8.75 8.25
C LYS A 218 5.76 9.56 9.51
N ASN A 219 4.51 9.94 9.77
CA ASN A 219 4.14 10.71 10.96
C ASN A 219 4.50 9.95 12.23
N TYR A 220 4.23 8.64 12.26
CA TYR A 220 4.66 7.79 13.37
C TYR A 220 6.18 7.79 13.56
N TYR A 221 6.94 7.62 12.48
CA TYR A 221 8.41 7.61 12.54
C TYR A 221 8.97 8.95 13.05
N VAL A 222 8.54 10.08 12.46
CA VAL A 222 9.01 11.42 12.81
C VAL A 222 8.71 11.76 14.27
N THR A 223 7.55 11.37 14.79
CA THR A 223 7.18 11.65 16.20
C THR A 223 7.96 10.81 17.21
N HIS A 224 8.39 9.59 16.86
CA HIS A 224 8.91 8.64 17.85
C HIS A 224 10.41 8.31 17.71
N VAL A 225 11.07 8.80 16.67
CA VAL A 225 12.51 8.57 16.49
C VAL A 225 13.33 9.42 17.47
N HIS A 226 14.12 8.76 18.31
CA HIS A 226 15.01 9.43 19.25
C HIS A 226 16.24 10.01 18.53
N GLY A 227 16.62 11.24 18.88
CA GLY A 227 17.74 11.93 18.23
C GLY A 227 17.43 12.45 16.82
N GLY A 228 16.15 12.46 16.43
CA GLY A 228 15.68 13.02 15.17
C GLY A 228 15.74 12.05 13.98
N PRO A 229 15.08 12.42 12.87
CA PRO A 229 14.96 11.56 11.69
C PRO A 229 16.31 11.33 11.00
N HIS A 230 16.51 10.08 10.56
CA HIS A 230 17.68 9.69 9.77
C HIS A 230 17.61 10.20 8.33
N ASN A 231 18.68 10.83 7.87
CA ASN A 231 18.77 11.52 6.58
C ASN A 231 18.39 10.61 5.38
N PRO A 232 19.08 9.48 5.12
CA PRO A 232 18.71 8.55 4.05
C PRO A 232 17.24 8.12 4.01
N VAL A 233 16.61 7.88 5.16
CA VAL A 233 15.24 7.39 5.24
C VAL A 233 14.26 8.53 4.94
N VAL A 234 14.53 9.73 5.46
CA VAL A 234 13.73 10.93 5.19
C VAL A 234 13.85 11.41 3.75
N THR A 235 15.04 11.35 3.17
CA THR A 235 15.22 11.67 1.74
C THR A 235 14.51 10.64 0.85
N ALA A 236 14.56 9.36 1.21
CA ALA A 236 13.88 8.32 0.44
C ALA A 236 12.37 8.52 0.41
N ILE A 237 11.73 8.81 1.56
CA ILE A 237 10.30 9.10 1.59
C ILE A 237 9.96 10.40 0.86
N THR A 238 10.79 11.44 0.96
CA THR A 238 10.59 12.69 0.23
C THR A 238 10.60 12.46 -1.28
N HIS A 239 11.57 11.72 -1.79
CA HIS A 239 11.61 11.33 -3.20
C HIS A 239 10.37 10.53 -3.60
N LEU A 240 9.99 9.53 -2.80
CA LEU A 240 8.83 8.69 -3.09
C LEU A 240 7.53 9.51 -3.14
N HIS A 241 7.31 10.40 -2.17
CA HIS A 241 6.18 11.33 -2.18
C HIS A 241 6.22 12.27 -3.38
N SER A 242 7.39 12.77 -3.78
CA SER A 242 7.56 13.54 -5.01
C SER A 242 7.19 12.73 -6.27
N PHE A 243 7.47 11.42 -6.30
CA PHE A 243 7.10 10.55 -7.43
C PHE A 243 5.62 10.21 -7.46
N LEU A 244 5.01 9.88 -6.32
CA LEU A 244 3.57 9.65 -6.22
C LEU A 244 2.77 10.90 -6.60
N ARG A 245 3.32 12.08 -6.25
CA ARG A 245 2.81 13.37 -6.70
C ARG A 245 2.84 13.48 -8.23
N ILE A 246 3.87 13.01 -8.94
CA ILE A 246 3.94 13.05 -10.42
C ILE A 246 2.91 12.14 -11.11
N TYR A 247 2.51 11.01 -10.52
CA TYR A 247 1.43 10.18 -11.10
C TYR A 247 0.05 10.85 -10.96
N VAL A 248 -0.12 11.73 -9.97
CA VAL A 248 -1.32 12.56 -9.76
C VAL A 248 -1.20 13.94 -10.42
N GLU A 249 0.00 14.47 -10.65
CA GLU A 249 0.25 15.83 -11.17
C GLU A 249 0.94 15.80 -12.54
N GLN A 250 0.33 16.43 -13.55
CA GLN A 250 1.05 16.78 -14.80
C GLN A 250 1.64 18.19 -14.78
N ASN A 251 1.50 18.95 -13.68
CA ASN A 251 1.97 20.33 -13.60
C ASN A 251 3.45 20.43 -13.19
N ARG A 252 4.29 20.77 -14.19
CA ARG A 252 5.75 20.73 -14.16
C ARG A 252 6.42 21.83 -13.31
N GLN A 253 5.65 22.84 -12.87
CA GLN A 253 6.19 24.16 -12.49
C GLN A 253 6.69 24.26 -11.05
N GLY A 254 6.17 23.46 -10.11
CA GLY A 254 6.68 23.44 -8.73
C GLY A 254 8.02 22.71 -8.56
N MET A 255 8.27 21.68 -9.39
CA MET A 255 9.39 20.75 -9.20
C MET A 255 10.73 21.22 -9.78
N THR A 256 10.74 22.14 -10.76
CA THR A 256 11.99 22.63 -11.37
C THR A 256 12.87 23.43 -10.41
N ASN A 257 12.30 23.95 -9.32
CA ASN A 257 13.03 24.67 -8.29
C ASN A 257 13.52 23.77 -7.14
N ILE A 258 12.86 22.62 -6.93
CA ILE A 258 13.07 21.76 -5.75
C ILE A 258 14.30 20.87 -5.89
N LEU A 259 14.65 20.46 -7.12
CA LEU A 259 15.84 19.64 -7.39
C LEU A 259 16.59 20.20 -8.60
N LYS A 260 17.70 20.92 -8.36
CA LYS A 260 18.57 21.58 -9.35
C LYS A 260 19.32 20.60 -10.29
N GLU A 261 18.75 19.45 -10.64
CA GLU A 261 19.27 18.61 -11.71
C GLU A 261 18.38 18.71 -12.95
N LYS A 262 18.86 19.46 -13.94
CA LYS A 262 18.24 19.67 -15.27
C LYS A 262 18.30 18.40 -16.14
N LYS A 263 17.74 17.28 -15.68
CA LYS A 263 17.46 16.10 -16.50
C LYS A 263 16.01 15.69 -16.22
N SER A 264 15.20 15.58 -17.27
CA SER A 264 13.78 15.21 -17.18
C SER A 264 13.57 14.08 -16.16
N PHE A 265 12.75 14.31 -15.14
CA PHE A 265 12.58 13.40 -13.98
C PHE A 265 12.15 11.97 -14.34
N LEU A 266 11.56 11.74 -15.52
CA LEU A 266 11.33 10.38 -16.06
C LEU A 266 12.60 9.52 -16.15
N PHE A 267 13.80 10.13 -16.14
CA PHE A 267 15.08 9.42 -16.20
C PHE A 267 15.57 8.89 -14.85
N PHE A 268 15.03 9.37 -13.71
CA PHE A 268 15.66 9.13 -12.40
C PHE A 268 15.39 7.74 -11.81
N PHE A 269 14.33 7.04 -12.28
CA PHE A 269 14.05 5.65 -11.90
C PHE A 269 15.16 4.68 -12.33
N PHE A 270 15.91 5.01 -13.41
CA PHE A 270 16.92 4.12 -13.98
C PHE A 270 18.19 3.94 -13.13
N PHE A 271 18.47 4.81 -12.15
CA PHE A 271 19.74 4.77 -11.42
C PHE A 271 19.64 4.56 -9.91
N TRP A 272 18.50 4.84 -9.26
CA TRP A 272 18.44 4.80 -7.80
C TRP A 272 18.46 3.38 -7.21
N SER A 273 17.85 2.40 -7.88
CA SER A 273 17.91 0.98 -7.48
C SER A 273 19.34 0.39 -7.57
N LYS A 274 20.22 0.99 -8.39
CA LYS A 274 21.58 0.49 -8.62
C LYS A 274 22.56 0.76 -7.47
N GLU A 275 22.37 1.81 -6.67
CA GLU A 275 23.41 2.25 -5.72
C GLU A 275 23.29 1.66 -4.30
N ASN A 276 22.12 1.21 -3.86
CA ASN A 276 21.95 0.72 -2.48
C ASN A 276 22.31 -0.76 -2.29
N CYS A 277 22.50 -1.53 -3.37
CA CYS A 277 23.00 -2.92 -3.28
C CYS A 277 24.51 -3.05 -3.58
N VAL A 278 25.14 -2.05 -4.20
CA VAL A 278 26.53 -2.15 -4.71
C VAL A 278 27.59 -1.57 -3.76
N LYS A 279 27.20 -0.88 -2.67
CA LYS A 279 28.15 -0.29 -1.71
C LYS A 279 28.96 -1.30 -0.88
N SER A 280 28.78 -2.61 -1.05
CA SER A 280 29.68 -3.63 -0.46
C SER A 280 30.77 -4.16 -1.41
N ARG A 281 30.77 -3.83 -2.70
CA ARG A 281 31.77 -4.33 -3.67
C ARG A 281 32.07 -3.32 -4.79
N HIS A 282 33.01 -2.41 -4.54
CA HIS A 282 34.16 -2.13 -5.43
C HIS A 282 34.86 -0.81 -5.07
N LYS A 283 36.01 -0.92 -4.40
CA LYS A 283 37.12 0.03 -4.56
C LYS A 283 37.77 -0.23 -5.93
N LYS A 284 38.19 0.86 -6.61
CA LYS A 284 39.09 0.98 -7.79
C LYS A 284 38.41 1.07 -9.18
N LYS A 285 38.25 2.30 -9.71
CA LYS A 285 39.11 2.94 -10.75
C LYS A 285 38.47 4.22 -11.32
N LYS A 286 39.31 5.26 -11.48
CA LYS A 286 39.05 6.58 -12.07
C LYS A 286 39.35 6.60 -13.60
N LYS A 287 38.84 7.65 -14.28
CA LYS A 287 39.16 8.22 -15.64
C LYS A 287 38.39 7.57 -16.82
N LYS A 288 37.88 8.28 -17.86
CA LYS A 288 38.27 9.55 -18.53
C LYS A 288 37.10 10.09 -19.39
N LYS A 289 37.11 11.40 -19.69
CA LYS A 289 36.19 12.17 -20.56
C LYS A 289 36.27 11.79 -22.06
N ASN A 290 35.18 12.00 -22.82
CA ASN A 290 35.06 12.79 -24.08
C ASN A 290 33.93 12.26 -25.00
N GLY A 291 33.17 13.17 -25.64
CA GLY A 291 32.34 12.86 -26.82
C GLY A 291 30.89 13.36 -26.78
N ILE A 292 30.69 14.67 -26.96
CA ILE A 292 29.41 15.26 -27.38
C ILE A 292 29.39 15.23 -28.92
N ALA A 293 28.20 15.03 -29.50
CA ALA A 293 27.84 15.08 -30.93
C ALA A 293 27.72 13.72 -31.63
N TRP A 294 26.58 13.04 -31.41
CA TRP A 294 25.69 12.54 -32.46
C TRP A 294 24.43 11.95 -31.80
N ILE A 295 23.34 11.84 -32.56
CA ILE A 295 22.04 11.26 -32.21
C ILE A 295 21.02 12.27 -31.66
N TYR A 296 20.49 13.09 -32.58
CA TYR A 296 19.24 13.83 -32.44
C TYR A 296 18.04 13.11 -33.12
N HIS A 297 18.18 11.83 -33.51
CA HIS A 297 17.16 11.18 -34.37
C HIS A 297 16.82 9.71 -34.07
N GLN A 298 16.89 9.29 -32.80
CA GLN A 298 16.52 7.93 -32.35
C GLN A 298 15.91 7.99 -30.95
N ARG A 299 14.83 8.77 -30.75
CA ARG A 299 14.23 9.01 -29.43
C ARG A 299 12.97 8.18 -29.10
N ASN A 300 12.33 7.53 -30.08
CA ASN A 300 11.07 6.81 -29.83
C ASN A 300 11.16 5.28 -29.89
N GLN A 301 12.21 4.68 -30.47
CA GLN A 301 12.34 3.20 -30.51
C GLN A 301 13.03 2.57 -29.28
N LYS A 302 13.53 3.38 -28.34
CA LYS A 302 14.20 2.85 -27.14
C LYS A 302 13.28 2.66 -25.93
N PHE A 303 12.03 3.13 -25.97
CA PHE A 303 11.15 3.01 -24.80
C PHE A 303 10.71 1.55 -24.56
N GLU A 304 10.40 0.79 -25.61
CA GLU A 304 10.00 -0.62 -25.50
C GLU A 304 11.18 -1.58 -25.29
N LEU A 305 12.34 -1.33 -25.92
CA LEU A 305 13.55 -2.11 -25.63
C LEU A 305 14.03 -1.90 -24.18
N LEU A 306 13.76 -0.73 -23.58
CA LEU A 306 14.11 -0.43 -22.19
C LEU A 306 13.08 -0.97 -21.18
N GLN A 307 11.81 -1.13 -21.56
CA GLN A 307 10.80 -1.86 -20.78
C GLN A 307 11.04 -3.37 -20.82
N GLY A 308 11.43 -3.93 -21.97
CA GLY A 308 11.81 -5.34 -22.10
C GLY A 308 13.09 -5.70 -21.34
N ILE A 309 14.07 -4.78 -21.28
CA ILE A 309 15.27 -4.94 -20.45
C ILE A 309 14.91 -4.86 -18.95
N PHE A 310 13.84 -4.17 -18.54
CA PHE A 310 13.38 -4.15 -17.14
C PHE A 310 12.80 -5.51 -16.71
N ILE A 311 12.06 -6.20 -17.58
CA ILE A 311 11.52 -7.55 -17.29
C ILE A 311 12.65 -8.59 -17.26
N ILE A 312 13.62 -8.51 -18.16
CA ILE A 312 14.76 -9.45 -18.18
C ILE A 312 15.72 -9.16 -17.01
N VAL A 313 15.98 -7.90 -16.64
CA VAL A 313 16.90 -7.58 -15.53
C VAL A 313 16.27 -7.81 -14.15
N CYS A 314 14.95 -7.63 -13.98
CA CYS A 314 14.28 -8.01 -12.72
C CYS A 314 14.14 -9.54 -12.57
N LEU A 315 14.10 -10.30 -13.67
CA LEU A 315 14.13 -11.78 -13.62
C LEU A 315 15.55 -12.34 -13.43
N PHE A 316 16.60 -11.65 -13.89
CA PHE A 316 18.00 -12.11 -13.78
C PHE A 316 18.75 -11.65 -12.51
N PHE A 317 18.16 -10.79 -11.67
CA PHE A 317 18.73 -10.38 -10.37
C PHE A 317 17.88 -10.82 -9.17
N SER A 318 17.32 -12.02 -9.25
CA SER A 318 17.04 -12.83 -8.05
C SER A 318 18.35 -13.44 -7.59
N PRO A 319 18.94 -13.04 -6.45
CA PRO A 319 19.86 -13.94 -5.78
C PRO A 319 18.98 -15.09 -5.31
N SER A 320 19.14 -16.27 -5.92
CA SER A 320 18.71 -17.60 -5.44
C SER A 320 17.51 -17.58 -4.49
N SER A 321 16.37 -18.13 -4.90
CA SER A 321 15.09 -18.36 -4.19
C SER A 321 15.10 -18.41 -2.64
N VAL A 322 16.21 -18.80 -2.01
CA VAL A 322 16.51 -18.68 -0.57
C VAL A 322 16.53 -17.21 -0.06
N ALA A 323 17.03 -16.22 -0.80
CA ALA A 323 17.23 -14.85 -0.31
C ALA A 323 15.94 -14.01 -0.25
N ILE A 324 15.04 -14.19 -1.23
CA ILE A 324 13.70 -13.55 -1.23
C ILE A 324 12.89 -14.07 -0.04
N GLY A 325 12.97 -15.37 0.25
CA GLY A 325 12.39 -15.96 1.46
C GLY A 325 12.92 -15.30 2.73
N THR A 326 14.24 -15.18 2.90
CA THR A 326 14.82 -14.51 4.08
C THR A 326 14.42 -13.04 4.20
N TYR A 327 14.31 -12.30 3.09
CA TYR A 327 13.93 -10.90 3.10
C TYR A 327 12.45 -10.73 3.46
N VAL A 328 11.54 -11.52 2.87
CA VAL A 328 10.11 -11.53 3.21
C VAL A 328 9.89 -11.91 4.68
N HIS A 329 10.67 -12.87 5.21
CA HIS A 329 10.62 -13.23 6.63
C HIS A 329 11.06 -12.08 7.56
N VAL A 330 12.14 -11.38 7.24
CA VAL A 330 12.62 -10.20 8.00
C VAL A 330 11.67 -9.01 7.87
N LEU A 331 11.04 -8.83 6.72
CA LEU A 331 10.05 -7.78 6.46
C LEU A 331 8.77 -7.99 7.28
N PHE A 332 8.20 -9.21 7.25
CA PHE A 332 7.06 -9.55 8.10
C PHE A 332 7.40 -9.44 9.58
N PHE A 333 8.60 -9.88 9.98
CA PHE A 333 9.08 -9.76 11.34
C PHE A 333 9.05 -8.31 11.84
N LEU A 334 9.58 -7.35 11.07
CA LEU A 334 9.56 -5.94 11.45
C LEU A 334 8.15 -5.32 11.38
N TYR A 335 7.29 -5.79 10.48
CA TYR A 335 5.87 -5.41 10.44
C TYR A 335 5.10 -5.89 11.68
N VAL A 336 5.25 -7.17 12.06
CA VAL A 336 4.62 -7.72 13.28
C VAL A 336 5.12 -6.96 14.50
N ILE A 337 6.43 -6.68 14.59
CA ILE A 337 6.97 -5.85 15.67
C ILE A 337 6.29 -4.48 15.72
N LYS A 338 6.10 -3.78 14.58
CA LYS A 338 5.39 -2.49 14.53
C LYS A 338 3.94 -2.63 15.01
N LYS A 339 3.24 -3.64 14.52
CA LYS A 339 1.83 -3.86 14.83
C LYS A 339 1.63 -4.20 16.30
N THR A 340 2.39 -5.17 16.81
CA THR A 340 2.43 -5.53 18.23
C THR A 340 2.78 -4.31 19.07
N ARG A 341 3.79 -3.52 18.69
CA ARG A 341 4.17 -2.28 19.39
C ARG A 341 2.99 -1.31 19.57
N LEU A 342 2.27 -1.02 18.49
CA LEU A 342 1.13 -0.09 18.48
C LEU A 342 -0.06 -0.65 19.27
N GLU A 343 -0.41 -1.91 19.05
CA GLU A 343 -1.52 -2.58 19.73
C GLU A 343 -1.27 -2.68 21.25
N THR A 344 -0.06 -3.03 21.66
CA THR A 344 0.32 -3.11 23.07
C THR A 344 0.24 -1.75 23.76
N SER A 345 0.76 -0.67 23.14
CA SER A 345 0.65 0.68 23.70
C SER A 345 -0.81 1.15 23.80
N HIS A 346 -1.62 0.89 22.76
CA HIS A 346 -3.04 1.22 22.79
C HIS A 346 -3.78 0.47 23.90
N ARG A 347 -3.51 -0.82 24.07
CA ARG A 347 -4.07 -1.64 25.15
C ARG A 347 -3.67 -1.12 26.53
N PHE A 348 -2.41 -0.73 26.73
CA PHE A 348 -1.99 -0.10 28.00
C PHE A 348 -2.78 1.18 28.29
N ARG A 349 -2.99 2.05 27.28
CA ARG A 349 -3.80 3.26 27.45
C ARG A 349 -5.25 2.97 27.78
N GLN A 350 -5.84 1.97 27.15
CA GLN A 350 -7.21 1.56 27.46
C GLN A 350 -7.35 1.03 28.88
N GLU A 351 -6.45 0.14 29.31
CA GLU A 351 -6.48 -0.42 30.67
C GLU A 351 -6.18 0.63 31.74
N TYR A 352 -5.23 1.54 31.49
CA TYR A 352 -4.97 2.68 32.36
C TYR A 352 -6.22 3.57 32.48
N SER A 353 -6.86 3.93 31.36
CA SER A 353 -8.07 4.75 31.35
C SER A 353 -9.24 4.08 32.11
N LYS A 354 -9.43 2.77 31.94
CA LYS A 354 -10.42 2.00 32.70
C LYS A 354 -10.12 2.07 34.20
N TYR A 355 -8.87 1.80 34.60
CA TYR A 355 -8.44 1.87 35.99
C TYR A 355 -8.65 3.27 36.60
N GLU A 356 -8.24 4.32 35.89
CA GLU A 356 -8.43 5.72 36.30
C GLU A 356 -9.92 6.05 36.49
N SER A 357 -10.77 5.65 35.53
CA SER A 357 -12.22 5.88 35.60
C SER A 357 -12.85 5.18 36.82
N ASP A 358 -12.40 3.96 37.11
CA ASP A 358 -12.82 3.18 38.27
C ASP A 358 -12.33 3.78 39.59
N ARG A 359 -11.08 4.28 39.64
CA ARG A 359 -10.55 4.99 40.81
C ARG A 359 -11.39 6.22 41.09
N GLN A 360 -11.65 7.06 40.09
CA GLN A 360 -12.46 8.27 40.26
C GLN A 360 -13.88 7.95 40.74
N ARG A 361 -14.49 6.89 40.21
CA ARG A 361 -15.80 6.42 40.68
C ARG A 361 -15.77 5.95 42.14
N LYS A 362 -14.74 5.19 42.55
CA LYS A 362 -14.58 4.73 43.94
C LYS A 362 -14.23 5.87 44.89
N LYS A 363 -13.40 6.82 44.47
CA LYS A 363 -13.03 8.03 45.21
C LYS A 363 -14.27 8.85 45.60
N LYS A 364 -15.21 9.05 44.67
CA LYS A 364 -16.48 9.76 44.91
C LYS A 364 -17.41 9.07 45.92
N LYS A 365 -17.26 7.75 46.12
CA LYS A 365 -18.13 6.94 47.00
C LYS A 365 -17.48 6.63 48.36
N ALA A 366 -16.20 6.94 48.56
CA ALA A 366 -15.45 6.54 49.74
C ALA A 366 -15.65 7.54 50.91
N LYS A 367 -15.99 7.03 52.10
CA LYS A 367 -16.10 7.84 53.33
C LYS A 367 -14.73 8.21 53.95
N LYS A 368 -13.70 7.41 53.69
CA LYS A 368 -12.28 7.69 53.99
C LYS A 368 -11.47 7.39 52.74
N LEU A 369 -10.58 8.30 52.35
CA LEU A 369 -9.68 8.09 51.23
C LEU A 369 -8.50 7.21 51.65
N THR A 370 -8.28 6.12 50.90
CA THR A 370 -7.03 5.37 50.95
C THR A 370 -6.00 6.00 50.00
N PRO A 371 -4.69 5.85 50.25
CA PRO A 371 -3.64 6.40 49.37
C PRO A 371 -3.75 5.99 47.90
N GLU A 372 -4.27 4.79 47.64
CA GLU A 372 -4.55 4.23 46.30
C GLU A 372 -5.73 4.92 45.58
N LEU A 373 -6.70 5.46 46.32
CA LEU A 373 -7.83 6.19 45.76
C LEU A 373 -7.51 7.68 45.58
N GLU A 374 -6.58 8.20 46.38
CA GLU A 374 -6.19 9.59 46.38
C GLU A 374 -5.31 9.92 45.16
N ASN A 375 -4.31 9.07 44.90
CA ASN A 375 -3.30 9.28 43.87
C ASN A 375 -3.53 8.43 42.61
N PRO A 376 -3.18 8.95 41.41
CA PRO A 376 -3.15 8.14 40.18
C PRO A 376 -2.09 7.04 40.23
N ALA A 377 -2.30 6.00 39.42
CA ALA A 377 -1.32 4.92 39.32
C ALA A 377 -0.02 5.47 38.71
N ASN A 378 1.07 5.39 39.47
CA ASN A 378 2.36 5.98 39.10
C ASN A 378 3.43 4.94 38.74
N ALA A 379 3.07 3.65 38.77
CA ALA A 379 3.95 2.50 38.52
C ALA A 379 3.22 1.46 37.67
N ALA A 380 3.97 0.66 36.90
CA ALA A 380 3.42 -0.41 36.08
C ALA A 380 4.31 -1.65 36.11
N ILE A 381 3.68 -2.82 36.11
CA ILE A 381 4.36 -4.10 35.96
C ILE A 381 3.89 -4.73 34.64
N VAL A 382 4.81 -4.88 33.70
CA VAL A 382 4.58 -5.52 32.41
C VAL A 382 5.03 -6.96 32.50
N CYS A 383 4.09 -7.89 32.43
CA CYS A 383 4.36 -9.32 32.44
C CYS A 383 4.35 -9.86 31.01
N VAL A 384 5.46 -10.42 30.56
CA VAL A 384 5.57 -11.09 29.26
C VAL A 384 5.63 -12.59 29.50
N ALA A 385 4.74 -13.35 28.84
CA ALA A 385 4.74 -14.80 28.93
C ALA A 385 5.75 -15.40 27.94
N ASP A 386 6.63 -16.29 28.41
CA ASP A 386 7.62 -16.95 27.52
C ASP A 386 6.98 -18.07 26.67
N SER A 387 5.81 -18.58 27.07
CA SER A 387 5.09 -19.64 26.36
C SER A 387 3.57 -19.50 26.49
N TYR A 388 2.85 -20.08 25.53
CA TYR A 388 1.41 -20.27 25.65
C TYR A 388 1.06 -21.12 26.88
N LYS A 389 -0.15 -20.95 27.41
CA LYS A 389 -0.70 -21.88 28.40
C LYS A 389 -0.93 -23.24 27.72
N LEU A 390 -0.87 -24.33 28.48
CA LEU A 390 -1.03 -25.69 27.95
C LEU A 390 -2.28 -25.85 27.07
N PHE A 391 -3.43 -25.33 27.51
CA PHE A 391 -4.67 -25.40 26.72
C PHE A 391 -4.59 -24.59 25.41
N GLN A 392 -3.86 -23.48 25.39
CA GLN A 392 -3.72 -22.62 24.21
C GLN A 392 -2.81 -23.29 23.18
N GLU A 393 -1.68 -23.86 23.63
CA GLU A 393 -0.77 -24.63 22.79
C GLU A 393 -1.47 -25.83 22.16
N GLN A 394 -2.21 -26.61 22.95
CA GLN A 394 -3.00 -27.75 22.45
C GLN A 394 -4.09 -27.31 21.46
N THR A 395 -4.73 -26.16 21.69
CA THR A 395 -5.72 -25.61 20.76
C THR A 395 -5.08 -25.18 19.44
N ILE A 396 -3.91 -24.52 19.49
CA ILE A 396 -3.18 -24.08 18.30
C ILE A 396 -2.75 -25.28 17.47
N LEU A 397 -2.15 -26.30 18.09
CA LEU A 397 -1.75 -27.53 17.42
C LEU A 397 -2.93 -28.24 16.74
N ALA A 398 -4.07 -28.35 17.44
CA ALA A 398 -5.27 -28.96 16.87
C ALA A 398 -5.86 -28.16 15.70
N LEU A 399 -5.77 -26.82 15.72
CA LEU A 399 -6.21 -25.98 14.60
C LEU A 399 -5.22 -26.01 13.43
N GLN A 400 -3.92 -26.16 13.71
CA GLN A 400 -2.88 -26.28 12.70
C GLN A 400 -3.08 -27.54 11.84
N GLU A 401 -3.49 -28.66 12.44
CA GLU A 401 -3.85 -29.88 11.71
C GLU A 401 -4.99 -29.69 10.71
N LEU A 402 -5.91 -28.77 11.00
CA LEU A 402 -7.04 -28.46 10.13
C LEU A 402 -6.72 -27.41 9.06
N TYR A 403 -5.57 -26.74 9.14
CA TYR A 403 -5.23 -25.62 8.27
C TYR A 403 -4.61 -26.10 6.95
N ASP A 404 -5.14 -25.62 5.83
CA ASP A 404 -4.53 -25.83 4.51
C ASP A 404 -3.78 -24.57 4.05
N GLU A 405 -2.47 -24.71 3.92
CA GLU A 405 -1.55 -23.62 3.51
C GLU A 405 -1.87 -23.07 2.12
N LYS A 406 -2.40 -23.89 1.21
CA LYS A 406 -2.64 -23.48 -0.19
C LYS A 406 -3.88 -22.62 -0.34
N SER A 407 -4.95 -23.00 0.33
CA SER A 407 -6.21 -22.25 0.33
C SER A 407 -6.24 -21.12 1.36
N ASN A 408 -5.33 -21.14 2.35
CA ASN A 408 -5.34 -20.24 3.51
C ASN A 408 -6.67 -20.29 4.28
N GLU A 409 -7.30 -21.46 4.27
CA GLU A 409 -8.57 -21.75 4.92
C GLU A 409 -8.47 -23.03 5.75
N LEU A 410 -9.46 -23.24 6.61
CA LEU A 410 -9.60 -24.51 7.33
C LEU A 410 -10.25 -25.55 6.42
N THR A 411 -9.73 -26.77 6.45
CA THR A 411 -10.24 -27.92 5.70
C THR A 411 -11.69 -28.31 6.06
N THR A 412 -12.15 -27.94 7.26
CA THR A 412 -13.51 -28.22 7.75
C THR A 412 -14.14 -26.97 8.39
N GLN A 413 -15.37 -26.64 7.99
CA GLN A 413 -16.13 -25.51 8.57
C GLN A 413 -16.53 -25.75 10.04
N ASP A 414 -16.73 -27.01 10.42
CA ASP A 414 -17.09 -27.46 11.77
C ASP A 414 -15.87 -27.67 12.70
N TRP A 415 -14.88 -26.77 12.65
CA TRP A 415 -13.72 -26.81 13.53
C TRP A 415 -14.07 -26.85 15.03
N ARG A 416 -15.25 -26.34 15.41
CA ARG A 416 -15.75 -26.40 16.80
C ARG A 416 -16.01 -27.83 17.26
N ALA A 417 -16.65 -28.64 16.41
CA ALA A 417 -16.93 -30.04 16.73
C ALA A 417 -15.63 -30.86 16.77
N TYR A 418 -14.67 -30.55 15.90
CA TYR A 418 -13.34 -31.16 15.93
C TYR A 418 -12.60 -30.87 17.25
N LEU A 419 -12.53 -29.60 17.66
CA LEU A 419 -11.86 -29.21 18.91
C LEU A 419 -12.50 -29.88 20.13
N LEU A 420 -13.83 -29.97 20.20
CA LEU A 420 -14.52 -30.59 21.32
C LEU A 420 -14.27 -32.10 21.44
N LYS A 421 -13.87 -32.76 20.35
CA LYS A 421 -13.49 -34.18 20.31
C LYS A 421 -12.02 -34.45 20.65
N GLN A 422 -11.25 -33.40 20.92
CA GLN A 422 -9.84 -33.57 21.27
C GLN A 422 -9.69 -34.12 22.68
N LYS A 423 -8.78 -35.09 22.85
CA LYS A 423 -8.58 -35.82 24.12
C LYS A 423 -8.39 -34.89 25.32
N PHE A 424 -7.66 -33.79 25.16
CA PHE A 424 -7.41 -32.83 26.24
C PHE A 424 -8.66 -32.08 26.71
N LEU A 425 -9.71 -32.02 25.90
CA LEU A 425 -11.00 -31.40 26.22
C LEU A 425 -12.07 -32.43 26.62
N GLU A 426 -12.04 -33.63 26.03
CA GLU A 426 -12.92 -34.73 26.40
C GLU A 426 -12.63 -35.23 27.82
N GLU A 427 -11.35 -35.37 28.18
CA GLU A 427 -10.89 -35.92 29.46
C GLU A 427 -10.81 -34.87 30.59
N SER A 428 -11.03 -33.59 30.28
CA SER A 428 -10.92 -32.51 31.27
C SER A 428 -12.12 -32.43 32.20
N LYS A 429 -11.84 -32.33 33.50
CA LYS A 429 -12.85 -32.14 34.57
C LYS A 429 -13.23 -30.67 34.80
N ASP A 430 -12.58 -29.72 34.10
CA ASP A 430 -12.86 -28.28 34.27
C ASP A 430 -13.95 -27.80 33.30
N GLU A 431 -15.12 -27.49 33.86
CA GLU A 431 -16.28 -26.99 33.10
C GLU A 431 -15.99 -25.65 32.37
N ASN A 432 -15.06 -24.84 32.87
CA ASN A 432 -14.71 -23.56 32.27
C ASN A 432 -13.70 -23.67 31.12
N LEU A 433 -13.09 -24.84 30.93
CA LEU A 433 -12.04 -25.02 29.91
C LEU A 433 -12.63 -25.03 28.50
N LYS A 434 -13.75 -25.74 28.28
CA LYS A 434 -14.41 -25.84 26.96
C LYS A 434 -14.83 -24.46 26.42
N PRO A 435 -15.55 -23.59 27.17
CA PRO A 435 -15.89 -22.25 26.70
C PRO A 435 -14.65 -21.36 26.48
N THR A 436 -13.60 -21.54 27.27
CA THR A 436 -12.37 -20.74 27.17
C THR A 436 -11.56 -21.10 25.93
N VAL A 437 -11.43 -22.39 25.62
CA VAL A 437 -10.78 -22.86 24.38
C VAL A 437 -11.56 -22.38 23.16
N LEU A 438 -12.89 -22.51 23.15
CA LEU A 438 -13.70 -22.06 22.01
C LEU A 438 -13.60 -20.54 21.79
N ARG A 439 -13.57 -19.73 22.85
CA ARG A 439 -13.33 -18.28 22.72
C ARG A 439 -11.95 -17.98 22.14
N PHE A 440 -10.91 -18.68 22.60
CA PHE A 440 -9.56 -18.51 22.10
C PHE A 440 -9.42 -18.93 20.63
N ALA A 441 -10.00 -20.07 20.24
CA ALA A 441 -10.02 -20.53 18.86
C ALA A 441 -10.79 -19.57 17.93
N ASN A 442 -11.96 -19.07 18.36
CA ASN A 442 -12.69 -18.05 17.59
C ASN A 442 -11.83 -16.79 17.37
N TYR A 443 -11.12 -16.32 18.41
CA TYR A 443 -10.23 -15.17 18.30
C TYR A 443 -9.09 -15.42 17.28
N LEU A 444 -8.44 -16.58 17.33
CA LEU A 444 -7.39 -16.94 16.37
C LEU A 444 -7.92 -16.94 14.94
N LEU A 445 -9.08 -17.55 14.70
CA LEU A 445 -9.62 -17.73 13.35
C LEU A 445 -10.27 -16.46 12.77
N ALA A 446 -10.98 -15.69 13.60
CA ALA A 446 -11.70 -14.51 13.13
C ALA A 446 -10.82 -13.26 13.06
N GLU A 447 -9.90 -13.08 14.02
CA GLU A 447 -9.13 -11.84 14.12
C GLU A 447 -7.68 -11.99 13.62
N ILE A 448 -7.03 -13.12 13.89
CA ILE A 448 -5.59 -13.29 13.63
C ILE A 448 -5.31 -13.95 12.26
N LEU A 449 -6.07 -14.99 11.91
CA LEU A 449 -5.90 -15.75 10.66
C LEU A 449 -5.93 -14.87 9.40
N PRO A 450 -6.86 -13.92 9.24
CA PRO A 450 -6.89 -13.04 8.06
C PRO A 450 -5.63 -12.18 7.92
N GLN A 451 -4.92 -11.93 9.03
CA GLN A 451 -3.78 -11.02 9.08
C GLN A 451 -2.43 -11.73 8.96
N ARG A 452 -2.28 -12.89 9.61
CA ARG A 452 -1.00 -13.61 9.73
C ARG A 452 -0.93 -14.88 8.88
N LYS A 453 -2.05 -15.37 8.35
CA LYS A 453 -2.14 -16.60 7.53
C LYS A 453 -1.49 -17.78 8.28
N GLU A 454 -0.58 -18.52 7.65
CA GLU A 454 0.15 -19.67 8.19
C GLU A 454 0.78 -19.40 9.58
N ARG A 455 1.35 -18.20 9.77
CA ARG A 455 2.01 -17.80 11.03
C ARG A 455 1.05 -17.53 12.20
N THR A 456 -0.25 -17.70 11.98
CA THR A 456 -1.27 -17.65 13.05
C THR A 456 -1.05 -18.76 14.07
N PHE A 457 -0.53 -19.89 13.62
CA PHE A 457 -0.35 -21.09 14.43
C PHE A 457 1.08 -21.25 14.98
N ASP A 458 1.92 -20.22 14.84
CA ASP A 458 3.27 -20.22 15.41
C ASP A 458 3.20 -20.27 16.94
N LEU A 459 3.76 -21.33 17.54
CA LEU A 459 3.84 -21.48 19.01
C LEU A 459 4.81 -20.47 19.66
N LYS A 460 5.71 -19.89 18.87
CA LYS A 460 6.66 -18.88 19.30
C LYS A 460 6.63 -17.71 18.35
N LEU A 461 6.65 -16.51 18.92
CA LEU A 461 6.82 -15.32 18.13
C LEU A 461 8.22 -15.27 17.53
N PRO A 462 8.36 -14.66 16.34
CA PRO A 462 9.63 -14.66 15.66
C PRO A 462 10.66 -13.75 16.37
N PHE A 463 10.23 -12.89 17.31
CA PHE A 463 11.07 -12.04 18.16
C PHE A 463 10.87 -12.35 19.65
N ASN A 464 11.86 -11.94 20.45
CA ASN A 464 11.78 -11.96 21.90
C ASN A 464 10.92 -10.79 22.42
N GLU A 465 9.68 -11.07 22.81
CA GLU A 465 8.74 -10.05 23.33
C GLU A 465 9.27 -9.32 24.56
N TYR A 466 10.04 -9.99 25.41
CA TYR A 466 10.58 -9.38 26.63
C TYR A 466 11.62 -8.32 26.30
N GLU A 467 12.59 -8.64 25.44
CA GLU A 467 13.59 -7.67 24.97
C GLU A 467 12.93 -6.52 24.23
N PHE A 468 11.90 -6.83 23.43
CA PHE A 468 11.10 -5.84 22.75
C PHE A 468 10.41 -4.87 23.73
N ALA A 469 9.69 -5.39 24.73
CA ALA A 469 9.01 -4.57 25.74
C ALA A 469 10.00 -3.74 26.57
N ALA A 470 11.11 -4.36 27.00
CA ALA A 470 12.16 -3.71 27.79
C ALA A 470 12.85 -2.57 27.01
N SER A 471 13.12 -2.77 25.72
CA SER A 471 13.78 -1.75 24.87
C SER A 471 12.84 -0.61 24.46
N ASN A 472 11.52 -0.77 24.65
CA ASN A 472 10.51 0.19 24.19
C ASN A 472 9.61 0.71 25.33
N VAL A 473 10.03 0.62 26.60
CA VAL A 473 9.24 1.07 27.77
C VAL A 473 8.78 2.52 27.64
N GLN A 474 9.69 3.42 27.25
CA GLN A 474 9.38 4.83 27.04
C GLN A 474 8.26 5.04 26.03
N PHE A 475 8.23 4.23 24.97
CA PHE A 475 7.18 4.29 23.96
C PHE A 475 5.87 3.70 24.48
N LEU A 476 5.91 2.52 25.11
CA LEU A 476 4.72 1.82 25.59
C LEU A 476 3.93 2.66 26.58
N MET A 477 4.65 3.41 27.44
CA MET A 477 4.08 4.27 28.47
C MET A 477 3.90 5.72 28.03
N HIS A 478 4.16 6.05 26.75
CA HIS A 478 4.01 7.40 26.24
C HIS A 478 2.56 7.88 26.36
N GLY A 479 2.37 9.06 26.96
CA GLY A 479 1.06 9.66 27.19
C GLY A 479 0.29 9.07 28.38
N LEU A 480 0.96 8.30 29.24
CA LEU A 480 0.44 7.85 30.54
C LEU A 480 1.15 8.63 31.66
N ASP A 481 0.43 8.94 32.73
CA ASP A 481 1.00 9.57 33.95
C ASP A 481 1.76 8.56 34.83
N ILE A 482 2.59 7.74 34.19
CA ILE A 482 3.40 6.70 34.85
C ILE A 482 4.86 7.11 34.78
N GLN A 483 5.56 7.03 35.92
CA GLN A 483 6.98 7.32 35.97
C GLN A 483 7.77 6.16 35.35
N LEU A 484 8.55 6.43 34.30
CA LEU A 484 9.32 5.39 33.60
C LEU A 484 10.29 4.63 34.51
N SER A 485 10.83 5.28 35.54
CA SER A 485 11.69 4.65 36.56
C SER A 485 10.97 3.62 37.44
N LYS A 486 9.63 3.60 37.43
CA LYS A 486 8.77 2.68 38.19
C LYS A 486 8.05 1.68 37.28
N VAL A 487 8.56 1.48 36.06
CA VAL A 487 8.03 0.48 35.13
C VAL A 487 8.96 -0.73 35.15
N TYR A 488 8.41 -1.88 35.54
CA TYR A 488 9.14 -3.14 35.62
C TYR A 488 8.63 -4.11 34.57
N VAL A 489 9.52 -4.54 33.67
CA VAL A 489 9.22 -5.59 32.69
C VAL A 489 9.77 -6.91 33.22
N GLN A 490 8.93 -7.93 33.30
CA GLN A 490 9.29 -9.23 33.84
C GLN A 490 8.81 -10.37 32.94
N LYS A 491 9.63 -11.43 32.85
CA LYS A 491 9.25 -12.70 32.25
C LYS A 491 8.47 -13.54 33.25
N VAL A 492 7.36 -14.11 32.82
CA VAL A 492 6.50 -14.94 33.67
C VAL A 492 6.11 -16.22 32.94
N ILE A 493 6.11 -17.35 33.64
CA ILE A 493 5.67 -18.63 33.05
C ILE A 493 4.13 -18.71 33.06
N PHE A 494 3.49 -18.25 34.14
CA PHE A 494 2.04 -18.21 34.28
C PHE A 494 1.54 -17.00 35.08
N ILE A 495 0.42 -16.40 34.64
CA ILE A 495 -0.34 -15.41 35.42
C ILE A 495 -1.56 -16.12 36.03
N CYS A 496 -1.56 -16.33 37.34
CA CYS A 496 -2.71 -16.83 38.08
C CYS A 496 -3.66 -15.67 38.41
N ALA A 497 -4.89 -15.69 37.90
CA ALA A 497 -5.84 -14.59 38.07
C ALA A 497 -6.43 -14.44 39.49
N ARG A 498 -6.13 -15.36 40.42
CA ARG A 498 -6.66 -15.33 41.81
C ARG A 498 -5.67 -14.86 42.87
N CYS A 499 -4.38 -14.81 42.54
CA CYS A 499 -3.38 -14.32 43.48
C CYS A 499 -2.51 -13.31 42.73
N SER A 500 -2.41 -12.09 43.28
CA SER A 500 -1.39 -11.10 42.94
C SER A 500 0.00 -11.65 43.32
N THR A 501 0.42 -12.72 42.67
CA THR A 501 1.64 -13.47 42.98
C THR A 501 2.28 -13.92 41.69
N VAL A 502 3.44 -13.34 41.41
CA VAL A 502 4.30 -13.63 40.25
C VAL A 502 5.30 -14.69 40.71
N PHE A 503 5.33 -15.84 40.05
CA PHE A 503 6.32 -16.88 40.35
C PHE A 503 7.62 -16.63 39.57
N LYS A 504 8.73 -16.44 40.30
CA LYS A 504 10.09 -16.31 39.76
C LYS A 504 10.72 -17.69 39.50
N THR A 505 11.58 -17.77 38.49
CA THR A 505 12.60 -18.80 38.38
C THR A 505 13.87 -18.33 39.10
N ASN A 506 14.20 -18.98 40.21
CA ASN A 506 15.60 -19.24 40.55
C ASN A 506 15.67 -20.72 40.91
N LYS A 507 16.56 -21.46 40.23
CA LYS A 507 16.94 -22.79 40.69
C LYS A 507 17.47 -22.60 42.11
N ASN A 508 16.72 -23.11 43.08
CA ASN A 508 16.85 -22.92 44.52
C ASN A 508 16.29 -21.59 45.05
N ASN A 509 15.16 -21.71 45.76
CA ASN A 509 14.40 -20.70 46.52
C ASN A 509 13.31 -19.92 45.76
N LEU A 510 12.06 -20.40 45.95
CA LEU A 510 10.82 -19.65 45.75
C LEU A 510 10.78 -18.46 46.72
N SER A 511 11.00 -17.24 46.23
CA SER A 511 10.78 -16.02 47.00
C SER A 511 9.51 -15.29 46.51
N PHE A 512 8.57 -15.07 47.43
CA PHE A 512 7.36 -14.27 47.22
C PHE A 512 7.71 -12.79 47.02
N ILE A 513 7.13 -12.14 46.01
CA ILE A 513 7.13 -10.67 45.91
C ILE A 513 5.70 -10.22 46.21
N LYS A 514 5.51 -9.67 47.41
CA LYS A 514 4.40 -8.78 47.74
C LYS A 514 4.91 -7.35 47.53
N HIS A 515 4.33 -6.63 46.57
CA HIS A 515 4.30 -5.17 46.59
C HIS A 515 2.99 -4.68 45.99
#